data_AF-A0A2B7ZMD0-F1
#
_entry.id   AF-A0A2B7ZMD0-F1
#
_cell.length_a   1.000
_cell.length_b   1.000
_cell.length_c   1.000
_cell.angle_alpha   90.00
_cell.angle_beta   90.00
_cell.angle_gamma   90.00
#
_symmetry.space_group_name_H-M   'P 1'
#
loop_
_entity.id
_entity.type
_entity.pdbx_description
1 polymer ?
#
loop_
_entity_poly.entity_id
_entity_poly.type
_entity_poly.pdbx_seq_one_letter_code
_entity_poly.pdbx_strand_id
1 'polypeptide(L)'
;MSLFVHPAYQSHVIGSILLSSLIEALKEAKHLSCEFVGDAGYEVHVHEGVKVKNILAIMAVNPEGKNRGEGLRDWYVKRGFMERGRMKEVGSKHEKC
;
A
#
# COMPACT_ATOMS: atom_id res chain seq x y z
N MET A 1 0.67 5.91 1.76
CA MET A 1 2.03 5.77 1.19
C MET A 1 1.96 4.86 -0.02
N SER A 2 2.65 5.20 -1.10
CA SER A 2 2.65 4.45 -2.36
C SER A 2 4.07 4.33 -2.90
N LEU A 3 4.42 3.18 -3.50
CA LEU A 3 5.71 2.95 -4.15
C LEU A 3 5.54 3.05 -5.66
N PHE A 4 6.33 3.91 -6.30
CA PHE A 4 6.35 4.07 -7.74
C PHE A 4 7.75 3.82 -8.27
N VAL A 5 7.84 3.04 -9.35
CA VAL A 5 9.08 2.84 -10.10
C VAL A 5 8.86 3.42 -11.49
N HIS A 6 9.73 4.35 -11.89
CA HIS A 6 9.67 4.95 -13.21
C HIS A 6 9.70 3.85 -14.29
N PRO A 7 8.86 3.92 -15.35
CA PRO A 7 8.67 2.82 -16.30
C PRO A 7 9.96 2.26 -16.91
N ALA A 8 10.93 3.12 -17.23
CA ALA A 8 12.23 2.72 -17.78
C ALA A 8 13.06 1.82 -16.85
N TYR A 9 12.76 1.79 -15.56
CA TYR A 9 13.48 1.05 -14.53
C TYR A 9 12.66 -0.11 -13.95
N GLN A 10 11.50 -0.41 -14.53
CA GLN A 10 10.72 -1.58 -14.15
C GLN A 10 11.43 -2.88 -14.57
N SER A 11 11.15 -3.98 -13.89
CA SER A 11 11.82 -5.28 -14.12
C SER A 11 13.32 -5.34 -13.81
N HIS A 12 13.91 -4.31 -13.19
CA HIS A 12 15.33 -4.25 -12.80
C HIS A 12 15.56 -4.44 -11.29
N VAL A 13 14.71 -5.24 -10.61
CA VAL A 13 14.77 -5.51 -9.15
C VAL A 13 14.51 -4.28 -8.24
N ILE A 14 14.61 -3.05 -8.75
CA ILE A 14 14.47 -1.78 -8.00
C ILE A 14 13.23 -1.75 -7.10
N GLY A 15 12.06 -2.12 -7.60
CA GLY A 15 10.83 -2.15 -6.78
C GLY A 15 10.93 -3.09 -5.57
N SER A 16 11.70 -4.18 -5.69
CA SER A 16 11.94 -5.11 -4.59
C SER A 16 12.86 -4.48 -3.54
N ILE A 17 13.92 -3.82 -3.98
CA ILE A 17 14.86 -3.11 -3.08
C ILE A 17 14.09 -2.05 -2.31
N LEU A 18 13.29 -1.22 -3.00
CA LEU A 18 12.48 -0.18 -2.37
C LEU A 18 11.50 -0.76 -1.34
N LEU A 19 10.80 -1.85 -1.66
CA LEU A 19 9.88 -2.48 -0.71
C LEU A 19 10.64 -3.06 0.50
N SER A 20 11.77 -3.72 0.30
CA SER A 20 12.58 -4.26 1.40
C SER A 20 13.09 -3.15 2.31
N SER A 21 13.67 -2.09 1.74
CA SER A 21 14.14 -0.92 2.51
C SER A 21 13.01 -0.25 3.29
N LEU A 22 11.81 -0.17 2.69
CA LEU A 22 10.64 0.36 3.37
C LEU A 22 10.22 -0.53 4.56
N ILE A 23 10.16 -1.85 4.37
CA ILE A 23 9.80 -2.78 5.45
C ILE A 23 10.79 -2.67 6.61
N GLU A 24 12.09 -2.58 6.33
CA GLU A 24 13.12 -2.39 7.37
C GLU A 24 12.92 -1.07 8.12
N ALA A 25 12.69 0.04 7.40
CA ALA A 25 12.43 1.33 8.03
C ALA A 25 11.17 1.31 8.92
N LEU A 26 10.13 0.57 8.52
CA LEU A 26 8.88 0.48 9.27
C LEU A 26 8.98 -0.34 10.57
N LYS A 27 10.00 -1.17 10.75
CA LYS A 27 10.20 -1.93 12.01
C LYS A 27 10.44 -0.99 13.20
N GLU A 28 11.14 0.11 12.96
CA GLU A 28 11.47 1.11 13.98
C GLU A 28 10.53 2.33 13.92
N ALA A 29 9.71 2.44 12.88
CA ALA A 29 8.79 3.56 12.71
C ALA A 29 7.64 3.52 13.72
N LYS A 30 7.30 4.71 14.23
CA LYS A 30 6.10 4.94 15.04
C LYS A 30 5.08 5.71 14.21
N HIS A 31 3.86 5.18 14.14
CA HIS A 31 2.70 5.88 13.62
C HIS A 31 2.22 6.90 14.65
N LEU A 32 2.20 8.16 14.25
CA LEU A 32 1.57 9.23 15.02
C LEU A 32 0.13 9.36 14.51
N SER A 33 -0.83 8.91 15.31
CA SER A 33 -2.25 9.14 15.06
C SER A 33 -2.70 10.43 15.75
N CYS A 34 -3.45 11.26 15.04
CA CYS A 34 -4.21 12.37 15.60
C CYS A 34 -5.68 12.01 15.53
N GLU A 35 -6.38 12.08 16.66
CA GLU A 35 -7.83 11.92 16.71
C GLU A 35 -8.47 13.30 16.93
N PHE A 36 -9.36 13.68 16.00
CA PHE A 36 -10.20 14.87 16.16
C PHE A 36 -11.48 14.44 16.89
N VAL A 37 -11.52 14.68 18.19
CA VAL A 37 -12.70 14.38 19.01
C VAL A 37 -13.73 15.47 18.79
N GLY A 38 -14.55 15.34 17.73
CA GLY A 38 -15.91 15.90 17.52
C GLY A 38 -16.21 17.41 17.71
N ASP A 39 -15.44 18.13 18.52
CA ASP A 39 -15.56 19.53 18.87
C ASP A 39 -14.40 20.27 18.20
N ALA A 40 -14.72 21.36 17.49
CA ALA A 40 -13.88 21.96 16.44
C ALA A 40 -12.62 22.71 16.95
N GLY A 41 -12.03 22.29 18.07
CA GLY A 41 -10.87 22.96 18.68
C GLY A 41 -9.96 22.11 19.57
N TYR A 42 -10.22 20.80 19.73
CA TYR A 42 -9.36 19.92 20.55
C TYR A 42 -8.80 18.75 19.73
N GLU A 43 -7.53 18.86 19.33
CA GLU A 43 -6.75 17.76 18.78
C GLU A 43 -6.16 16.92 19.91
N VAL A 44 -6.62 15.68 20.07
CA VAL A 44 -5.99 14.74 21.01
C VAL A 44 -4.87 14.03 20.26
N HIS A 45 -3.64 14.45 20.55
CA HIS A 45 -2.45 13.79 20.04
C HIS A 45 -2.16 12.55 20.89
N VAL A 46 -1.96 11.40 20.26
CA VAL A 46 -1.38 10.24 20.96
C VAL A 46 0.10 10.55 21.20
N HIS A 47 0.43 10.97 22.43
CA HIS A 47 1.77 11.45 22.81
C HIS A 47 2.88 10.41 22.61
N GLU A 48 2.55 9.11 22.62
CA GLU A 48 3.47 8.03 22.30
C GLU A 48 3.06 7.36 21.00
N GLY A 49 3.82 7.59 19.93
CA GLY A 49 3.53 6.96 18.64
C GLY A 49 3.46 5.43 18.72
N VAL A 50 2.54 4.84 17.96
CA VAL A 50 2.24 3.41 17.98
C VAL A 50 3.10 2.67 16.95
N LYS A 51 3.66 1.51 17.30
CA LYS A 51 4.42 0.69 16.34
C LYS A 51 3.56 0.24 15.16
N VAL A 52 4.12 0.25 13.96
CA VAL A 52 3.48 -0.31 12.77
C VAL A 52 3.42 -1.83 12.91
N LYS A 53 2.20 -2.39 12.93
CA LYS A 53 1.98 -3.84 13.08
C LYS A 53 1.71 -4.56 11.76
N ASN A 54 1.07 -3.89 10.81
CA ASN A 54 0.62 -4.48 9.57
C ASN A 54 0.79 -3.48 8.42
N ILE A 55 1.11 -4.01 7.24
CA ILE A 55 1.17 -3.25 5.98
C ILE A 55 0.11 -3.84 5.06
N LEU A 56 -0.79 -2.99 4.56
CA LEU A 56 -1.79 -3.37 3.57
C LEU A 56 -1.31 -2.92 2.19
N ALA A 57 -1.13 -3.86 1.27
CA ALA A 57 -0.90 -3.58 -0.13
C ALA A 57 -2.25 -3.60 -0.87
N ILE A 58 -2.63 -2.45 -1.45
CA ILE A 58 -3.88 -2.28 -2.20
C ILE A 58 -3.51 -2.04 -3.66
N MET A 59 -4.16 -2.77 -4.57
CA MET A 59 -3.96 -2.64 -6.00
C MET A 59 -5.29 -2.68 -6.74
N ALA A 60 -5.36 -1.95 -7.87
CA ALA A 60 -6.42 -2.14 -8.85
C ALA A 60 -6.07 -3.33 -9.75
N VAL A 61 -7.04 -4.22 -9.97
CA VAL A 61 -6.90 -5.38 -10.86
C VAL A 61 -7.63 -5.05 -12.15
N ASN A 62 -6.97 -5.25 -13.29
CA ASN A 62 -7.62 -5.27 -14.60
C ASN A 62 -7.71 -6.74 -15.07
N PRO A 63 -8.88 -7.39 -14.93
CA PRO A 63 -9.05 -8.81 -15.30
C PRO A 63 -8.80 -9.11 -16.78
N GLU A 64 -8.97 -8.11 -17.66
CA GLU A 64 -8.73 -8.21 -19.10
C GLU A 64 -7.26 -7.98 -19.49
N GLY A 65 -6.42 -7.61 -18.52
CA GLY A 65 -5.00 -7.37 -18.73
C GLY A 65 -4.14 -8.64 -18.71
N LYS A 66 -2.83 -8.47 -18.93
CA LYS A 66 -1.85 -9.57 -18.82
C LYS A 66 -1.93 -10.26 -17.45
N ASN A 67 -1.90 -11.59 -17.43
CA ASN A 67 -2.05 -12.41 -16.22
C ASN A 67 -3.31 -12.04 -15.41
N ARG A 68 -4.40 -11.63 -16.08
CA ARG A 68 -5.65 -11.15 -15.46
C ARG A 68 -5.45 -9.99 -14.47
N GLY A 69 -4.37 -9.23 -14.62
CA GLY A 69 -4.00 -8.16 -13.70
C GLY A 69 -3.36 -8.62 -12.39
N GLU A 70 -3.08 -9.92 -12.22
CA GLU A 70 -2.63 -10.52 -10.95
C GLU A 70 -1.12 -10.45 -10.72
N GLY A 71 -0.34 -9.99 -11.69
CA GLY A 71 1.13 -10.01 -11.60
C GLY A 71 1.69 -9.27 -10.38
N LEU A 72 1.09 -8.14 -9.99
CA LEU A 72 1.50 -7.40 -8.81
C LEU A 72 1.10 -8.12 -7.50
N ARG A 73 -0.04 -8.82 -7.48
CA ARG A 73 -0.45 -9.69 -6.36
C ARG A 73 0.57 -10.81 -6.16
N ASP A 74 0.89 -11.54 -7.23
CA ASP A 74 1.90 -12.62 -7.20
C ASP A 74 3.25 -12.10 -6.68
N TRP A 75 3.63 -10.89 -7.08
CA TRP A 75 4.85 -10.23 -6.62
C TRP A 75 4.83 -9.94 -5.11
N TYR A 76 3.70 -9.49 -4.55
CA TYR A 76 3.56 -9.31 -3.08
C TYR A 76 3.57 -10.64 -2.33
N VAL A 77 2.87 -11.66 -2.81
CA VAL A 77 2.78 -12.98 -2.16
C VAL A 77 4.16 -13.63 -2.03
N LYS A 78 5.00 -13.53 -3.08
CA LYS A 78 6.40 -14.00 -3.04
C LYS A 78 7.26 -13.33 -1.96
N ARG A 79 6.80 -12.23 -1.38
CA ARG A 79 7.50 -11.44 -0.35
C ARG A 79 6.81 -11.51 1.02
N GLY A 80 5.95 -12.51 1.24
CA GLY A 80 5.34 -12.79 2.53
C GLY A 80 4.01 -12.07 2.79
N PHE A 81 3.47 -11.35 1.80
CA PHE A 81 2.10 -10.82 1.92
C PHE A 81 1.08 -11.96 1.78
N MET A 82 -0.02 -11.85 2.53
CA MET A 82 -1.17 -12.74 2.42
C MET A 82 -2.34 -11.98 1.81
N GLU A 83 -3.00 -12.58 0.83
CA GLU A 83 -4.24 -12.02 0.26
C GLU A 83 -5.35 -12.05 1.32
N ARG A 84 -5.95 -10.89 1.60
CA ARG A 84 -7.01 -10.76 2.61
C ARG A 84 -8.42 -10.62 2.03
N GLY A 85 -8.54 -10.12 0.81
CA GLY A 85 -9.85 -9.96 0.18
C GLY A 85 -9.76 -9.16 -1.12
N ARG A 86 -10.88 -9.14 -1.84
CA ARG A 86 -11.07 -8.37 -3.07
C ARG A 86 -12.36 -7.58 -2.96
N MET A 87 -12.28 -6.30 -3.29
CA MET A 87 -13.46 -5.49 -3.46
C MET A 87 -13.82 -5.48 -4.95
N LYS A 88 -15.10 -5.61 -5.27
CA LYS A 88 -15.63 -5.56 -6.64
C LYS A 88 -16.29 -4.20 -6.87
N GLU A 89 -16.20 -3.69 -8.09
CA GLU A 89 -16.90 -2.47 -8.53
C GLU A 89 -16.54 -1.20 -7.71
N VAL A 90 -15.33 -1.14 -7.14
CA VAL A 90 -14.88 -0.03 -6.26
C VAL A 90 -14.28 1.18 -6.98
N GLY A 91 -14.26 1.17 -8.31
CA GLY A 91 -13.79 2.33 -9.08
C GLY A 91 -13.84 2.10 -10.59
N SER A 92 -14.22 3.14 -11.33
CA SER A 92 -14.13 3.21 -12.80
C SER A 92 -12.88 3.99 -13.18
N LYS A 93 -12.07 3.44 -14.10
CA LYS A 93 -10.92 4.14 -14.67
C LYS A 93 -10.84 3.80 -16.15
N HIS A 94 -10.87 4.85 -16.99
CA HIS A 94 -10.86 4.80 -18.47
C HIS A 94 -12.20 4.48 -19.15
N GLU A 95 -13.35 4.77 -18.54
CA GLU A 95 -14.54 5.02 -19.36
C GLU A 95 -14.23 6.19 -20.30
N LYS A 96 -14.31 5.93 -21.62
CA LYS A 96 -14.22 6.98 -22.62
C LYS A 96 -15.46 7.86 -22.44
N CYS A 97 -15.27 9.11 -22.03
CA CYS A 97 -16.26 10.15 -22.31
C CYS A 97 -16.44 10.30 -23.82
#